data_AF-A0A392QB52-F1
#
_entry.id   AF-A0A392QB52-F1
#
_cell.length_a   1.000
_cell.length_b   1.000
_cell.length_c   1.000
_cell.angle_alpha   90.00
_cell.angle_beta   90.00
_cell.angle_gamma   90.00
#
_symmetry.space_group_name_H-M   'P 1'
#
loop_
_entity.id
_entity.type
_entity.pdbx_description
1 polymer ?
#
loop_
_entity_poly.entity_id
_entity_poly.type
_entity_poly.pdbx_seq_one_letter_code
_entity_poly.pdbx_strand_id
1 'polypeptide(L)'
;VGRMAGQFAKPRSDNFEEKNGVKLPSYRGDNINGDTFDEKSRTPDPQRMIRAYCQAAATLNLLRAFATGGYAAMQRVTQWNLDFTEQSEQGD
;
A
#
# COMPACT_ATOMS: atom_id res chain seq x y z
N VAL A 1 15.02 -0.82 4.57
CA VAL A 1 13.76 -1.27 5.21
C VAL A 1 12.60 -0.65 4.47
N GLY A 2 11.67 -1.44 3.93
CA GLY A 2 10.56 -0.95 3.10
C GLY A 2 9.27 -0.71 3.88
N ARG A 3 8.47 0.29 3.48
CA ARG A 3 7.11 0.51 3.99
C ARG A 3 6.12 -0.35 3.20
N MET A 4 6.01 -1.61 3.58
CA MET A 4 5.21 -2.63 2.87
C MET A 4 4.51 -3.56 3.87
N ALA A 5 3.61 -4.42 3.37
CA ALA A 5 3.02 -5.53 4.15
C ALA A 5 2.41 -5.12 5.51
N GLY A 6 1.65 -4.02 5.54
CA GLY A 6 1.01 -3.55 6.79
C GLY A 6 0.66 -2.07 6.84
N GLN A 7 1.11 -1.26 5.88
CA GLN A 7 0.81 0.18 5.80
C GLN A 7 -0.62 0.44 5.29
N PHE A 8 -1.63 -0.06 6.00
CA PHE A 8 -3.05 0.02 5.61
C PHE A 8 -3.86 1.02 6.43
N ALA A 9 -3.25 1.69 7.43
CA ALA A 9 -3.89 2.74 8.21
C ALA A 9 -3.29 4.11 7.89
N LYS A 10 -4.12 5.15 7.93
CA LYS A 10 -3.76 6.54 7.61
C LYS A 10 -4.34 7.47 8.68
N PRO A 11 -3.51 8.22 9.43
CA PRO A 11 -4.01 9.27 10.31
C PRO A 11 -4.63 10.40 9.47
N ARG A 12 -5.64 11.05 10.01
CA ARG A 12 -6.34 12.18 9.38
C ARG A 12 -6.40 13.33 10.37
N SER A 13 -6.22 14.54 9.87
CA SER A 13 -6.34 15.78 10.64
C SER A 13 -7.77 16.03 11.12
N ASP A 14 -8.75 15.62 10.31
CA ASP A 14 -10.19 15.72 10.63
C ASP A 14 -10.85 14.34 10.65
N ASN A 15 -11.81 14.17 11.54
CA ASN A 15 -12.65 13.00 11.65
C ASN A 15 -13.64 12.86 10.49
N PHE A 16 -13.98 13.96 9.81
CA PHE A 16 -14.94 13.98 8.71
C PHE A 16 -14.38 14.56 7.41
N GLU A 17 -14.93 14.09 6.30
CA GLU A 17 -14.70 14.58 4.94
C GLU A 17 -16.03 15.07 4.39
N GLU A 18 -16.05 16.28 3.84
CA GLU A 18 -17.25 16.89 3.27
C GLU A 18 -17.07 17.07 1.76
N LYS A 19 -18.08 16.66 0.98
CA LYS A 19 -18.14 16.87 -0.47
C LYS A 19 -19.55 17.24 -0.86
N ASN A 20 -19.70 18.33 -1.61
CA ASN A 20 -20.99 18.80 -2.12
C ASN A 20 -22.09 18.90 -1.03
N GLY A 21 -21.71 19.35 0.18
CA GLY A 21 -22.62 19.47 1.33
C GLY A 21 -22.93 18.16 2.07
N VAL A 22 -22.39 17.02 1.64
CA VAL A 22 -22.52 15.73 2.32
C VAL A 22 -21.29 15.49 3.18
N LYS A 23 -21.49 15.21 4.47
CA LYS A 23 -20.44 14.98 5.47
C LYS A 23 -20.39 13.51 5.88
N LEU A 24 -19.27 12.84 5.63
CA LEU A 24 -19.03 11.42 5.98
C LEU A 24 -17.75 11.26 6.80
N PRO A 25 -17.57 10.16 7.55
CA PRO A 25 -16.30 9.87 8.21
C PRO A 25 -15.13 9.86 7.22
N SER A 26 -14.01 10.43 7.63
CA SER A 26 -12.78 10.42 6.85
C SER A 26 -12.31 8.98 6.58
N TYR A 27 -11.82 8.72 5.37
CA TYR A 27 -11.13 7.46 5.07
C TYR A 27 -9.83 7.40 5.87
N ARG A 28 -9.66 6.31 6.64
CA ARG A 28 -8.52 6.10 7.56
C ARG A 28 -7.64 4.93 7.12
N GLY A 29 -7.76 4.51 5.87
CA GLY A 29 -7.02 3.38 5.33
C GLY A 29 -7.84 2.09 5.34
N ASP A 30 -7.46 1.15 4.47
CA ASP A 30 -8.21 -0.08 4.19
C ASP A 30 -8.39 -0.98 5.41
N ASN A 31 -7.55 -0.82 6.43
CA ASN A 31 -7.64 -1.53 7.70
C ASN A 31 -8.82 -1.07 8.57
N ILE A 32 -9.36 0.12 8.31
CA ILE A 32 -10.41 0.74 9.12
C ILE A 32 -11.71 0.85 8.30
N ASN A 33 -11.68 1.53 7.15
CA ASN A 33 -12.86 1.75 6.31
C ASN A 33 -12.47 1.80 4.82
N GLY A 34 -13.47 1.92 3.94
CA GLY A 34 -13.30 2.04 2.50
C GLY A 34 -13.01 3.47 2.05
N ASP A 35 -12.35 3.60 0.90
CA ASP A 35 -11.99 4.87 0.27
C ASP A 35 -13.17 5.55 -0.43
N THR A 36 -14.10 4.74 -0.94
CA THR A 36 -15.32 5.19 -1.63
C THR A 36 -16.13 6.12 -0.73
N PHE A 37 -16.61 7.23 -1.31
CA PHE A 37 -17.33 8.28 -0.57
C PHE A 37 -18.82 7.96 -0.49
N ASP A 38 -19.15 6.92 0.27
CA ASP A 38 -20.52 6.51 0.59
C ASP A 38 -20.59 6.05 2.05
N GLU A 39 -21.79 6.09 2.63
CA GLU A 39 -21.99 5.80 4.06
C GLU A 39 -21.49 4.41 4.45
N LYS A 40 -21.83 3.39 3.65
CA LYS A 40 -21.48 1.99 3.91
C LYS A 40 -19.97 1.77 3.88
N SER A 41 -19.28 2.37 2.92
CA SER A 41 -17.83 2.29 2.81
C SER A 41 -17.13 3.03 3.94
N ARG A 42 -17.69 4.16 4.41
CA ARG A 42 -17.05 4.98 5.46
C ARG A 42 -17.29 4.47 6.88
N THR A 43 -18.24 3.57 7.10
CA THR A 43 -18.40 2.86 8.38
C THR A 43 -17.17 1.98 8.69
N PRO A 44 -16.53 2.13 9.87
CA PRO A 44 -15.46 1.24 10.28
C PRO A 44 -15.91 -0.21 10.39
N ASP A 45 -15.13 -1.14 9.83
CA ASP A 45 -15.43 -2.58 9.83
C ASP A 45 -14.27 -3.38 10.44
N PRO A 46 -14.44 -3.99 11.62
CA PRO A 46 -13.41 -4.79 12.28
C PRO A 46 -12.91 -5.99 11.46
N GLN A 47 -13.72 -6.54 10.53
CA GLN A 47 -13.30 -7.66 9.69
C GLN A 47 -12.14 -7.28 8.76
N ARG A 48 -11.97 -5.98 8.49
CA ARG A 48 -10.83 -5.45 7.71
C ARG A 48 -9.48 -5.73 8.36
N MET A 49 -9.43 -5.89 9.68
CA MET A 49 -8.20 -6.29 10.38
C MET A 49 -7.71 -7.68 9.97
N ILE A 50 -8.64 -8.63 9.82
CA ILE A 50 -8.31 -9.99 9.38
C ILE A 50 -7.83 -9.95 7.93
N ARG A 51 -8.53 -9.20 7.08
CA ARG A 51 -8.13 -9.03 5.67
C ARG A 51 -6.74 -8.38 5.54
N ALA A 52 -6.48 -7.33 6.31
CA ALA A 52 -5.18 -6.65 6.35
C ALA A 52 -4.06 -7.58 6.81
N TYR A 53 -4.32 -8.42 7.82
CA TYR A 53 -3.38 -9.46 8.26
C TYR A 53 -3.07 -10.45 7.14
N CYS A 54 -4.09 -11.02 6.49
CA CYS A 54 -3.88 -11.98 5.40
C CYS A 54 -3.07 -11.38 4.25
N GLN A 55 -3.38 -10.14 3.86
CA GLN A 55 -2.64 -9.42 2.82
C GLN A 55 -1.19 -9.14 3.25
N ALA A 56 -0.97 -8.69 4.49
CA ALA A 56 0.37 -8.48 5.03
C ALA A 56 1.20 -9.78 5.03
N ALA A 57 0.62 -10.90 5.50
CA ALA A 57 1.29 -12.19 5.53
C ALA A 57 1.65 -12.69 4.12
N ALA A 58 0.73 -12.59 3.17
CA ALA A 58 0.97 -12.97 1.77
C ALA A 58 2.07 -12.11 1.13
N THR A 59 2.01 -10.79 1.27
CA THR A 59 3.03 -9.87 0.74
C THR A 59 4.39 -10.15 1.37
N LEU A 60 4.46 -10.35 2.68
CA LEU A 60 5.73 -10.64 3.36
C LEU A 60 6.31 -11.99 2.94
N ASN A 61 5.47 -13.01 2.72
CA ASN A 61 5.92 -14.30 2.21
C ASN A 61 6.57 -14.15 0.82
N LEU A 62 5.91 -13.40 -0.07
CA LEU A 62 6.45 -13.13 -1.40
C LEU A 62 7.77 -12.33 -1.34
N LEU A 63 7.83 -11.30 -0.50
CA LEU A 63 9.06 -10.51 -0.30
C LEU A 63 10.21 -11.38 0.21
N ARG A 64 9.94 -12.32 1.13
CA ARG A 64 10.96 -13.29 1.60
C ARG A 64 11.43 -14.18 0.46
N ALA A 65 10.52 -14.73 -0.33
CA ALA A 65 10.85 -15.57 -1.47
C ALA A 65 11.74 -14.84 -2.48
N PHE A 66 11.49 -13.55 -2.76
CA PHE A 66 12.36 -12.76 -3.63
C PHE A 66 13.72 -12.43 -3.01
N ALA A 67 13.75 -12.15 -1.71
CA ALA A 67 15.01 -11.83 -1.02
C ALA A 67 15.96 -13.04 -0.95
N THR A 68 15.43 -14.25 -0.74
CA THR A 68 16.25 -15.46 -0.56
C THR A 68 16.34 -16.34 -1.82
N GLY A 69 15.36 -16.27 -2.72
CA GLY A 69 15.25 -17.11 -3.93
C GLY A 69 16.04 -16.60 -5.14
N GLY A 70 16.99 -15.70 -4.97
CA GLY A 70 17.89 -15.23 -6.04
C GLY A 70 17.39 -14.03 -6.85
N TYR A 71 16.15 -13.56 -6.68
CA TYR A 71 15.67 -12.33 -7.32
C TYR A 71 16.43 -11.09 -6.80
N ALA A 72 16.84 -11.10 -5.54
CA ALA A 72 17.69 -10.08 -4.93
C ALA A 72 19.21 -10.35 -5.08
N ALA A 73 19.62 -11.27 -5.96
CA ALA A 73 21.05 -11.49 -6.24
C ALA A 73 21.67 -10.19 -6.80
N MET A 74 22.86 -9.81 -6.30
CA MET A 74 23.56 -8.57 -6.66
C MET A 74 23.67 -8.34 -8.19
N GLN A 75 23.79 -9.42 -8.97
CA GLN A 75 23.88 -9.37 -10.43
C GLN A 75 22.62 -8.76 -11.11
N ARG A 76 21.43 -8.88 -10.49
CA ARG A 76 20.20 -8.31 -11.04
C ARG A 76 20.01 -6.82 -10.75
N VAL A 77 20.61 -6.32 -9.67
CA VAL A 77 20.53 -4.88 -9.32
C VAL A 77 21.25 -4.04 -10.38
N THR A 78 22.39 -4.52 -10.87
CA THR A 78 23.12 -3.86 -11.97
C THR A 78 22.28 -3.82 -13.24
N GLN A 79 21.54 -4.89 -13.56
CA GLN A 79 20.65 -4.92 -14.72
C GLN A 79 19.50 -3.92 -14.60
N TRP A 80 18.84 -3.82 -13.45
CA TRP A 80 17.76 -2.83 -13.25
C TRP A 80 18.23 -1.39 -13.39
N ASN A 81 19.47 -1.10 -12.98
CA ASN A 81 20.05 0.22 -13.15
C ASN A 81 20.34 0.53 -14.62
N LEU A 82 20.86 -0.45 -15.38
CA LEU A 82 21.12 -0.31 -16.81
C LEU A 82 19.81 -0.10 -17.60
N ASP A 83 18.81 -0.93 -17.33
CA ASP A 83 17.48 -0.82 -17.96
C ASP A 83 16.84 0.56 -17.67
N PHE A 84 17.05 1.11 -16.47
CA PHE A 84 16.58 2.45 -16.11
C PHE A 84 17.32 3.57 -16.86
N THR A 85 18.65 3.48 -16.97
CA THR A 85 19.47 4.49 -17.67
C THR A 85 19.16 4.54 -19.16
N GLU A 86 19.00 3.37 -19.81
CA GLU A 86 18.62 3.28 -21.23
C GLU A 86 17.22 3.87 -21.54
N GLN A 87 16.34 3.94 -20.54
CA GLN A 87 14.96 4.44 -20.69
C GLN A 87 14.75 5.85 -20.14
N SER A 88 15.82 6.56 -19.74
CA SER A 88 15.73 7.90 -19.16
C SER A 88 16.33 8.98 -20.06
N GLU A 89 15.68 10.15 -20.17
CA GLU A 89 16.19 11.32 -20.89
C GLU A 89 17.53 11.86 -20.34
N GLN A 90 17.93 11.43 -19.13
CA GLN A 90 19.19 11.80 -18.48
C GLN A 90 20.34 10.81 -18.80
N GLY A 91 20.05 9.76 -19.58
CA GLY A 91 21.03 8.79 -20.08
C GLY A 91 21.67 9.17 -21.41
N ASP A 92 21.15 10.19 -22.10
CA ASP A 92 21.72 10.82 -23.31
C ASP A 92 22.70 11.95 -22.96
#